data_AF-A0A3Q3GVE5-F1
#
_entry.id   AF-A0A3Q3GVE5-F1
#
_cell.length_a   1.000
_cell.length_b   1.000
_cell.length_c   1.000
_cell.angle_alpha   90.00
_cell.angle_beta   90.00
_cell.angle_gamma   90.00
#
_symmetry.space_group_name_H-M   'P 1'
#
loop_
_entity.id
_entity.type
_entity.pdbx_description
1 polymer ?
#
loop_
_entity_poly.entity_id
_entity_poly.type
_entity_poly.pdbx_seq_one_letter_code
_entity_poly.pdbx_strand_id
1 'polypeptide(L)'
;MGAGRQVKLLLWKNWTVRRRQRIRFFMELMWPVVLFMGLVWLRRVNPLYRQHECHFPNKAMPSAGILPWIQGIFCNANNPCFQYPTRGESPGVVSNYNNSILAQFYSDAQELLFSDPNFLQLGQHWNELNAMSDFMNSLRTHPERFSGRGIKVESILKDDELLTAFLLRDIPLTAPVVNQLVNAQIRPEQFAFGVPDLHLKEVACSLTLLERFLIFPSRRGLYAVRNAMCILPAQRLQIIEDKFYANVDFFKLIRLVSWHHVVKTMHLKHRDFSAAP
;
A
#
# COMPACT_ATOMS: atom_id res chain seq x y z
N MET A 1 85.87 50.86 43.91
CA MET A 1 85.11 51.36 42.72
C MET A 1 83.71 50.78 42.80
N GLY A 2 82.69 51.61 43.03
CA GLY A 2 81.35 51.13 43.40
C GLY A 2 80.62 50.50 42.22
N ALA A 3 80.21 49.24 42.35
CA ALA A 3 79.46 48.48 41.35
C ALA A 3 78.22 49.24 40.81
N GLY A 4 77.54 50.02 41.65
CA GLY A 4 76.39 50.83 41.24
C GLY A 4 76.70 51.89 40.18
N ARG A 5 77.92 52.47 40.20
CA ARG A 5 78.34 53.48 39.20
C ARG A 5 78.55 52.83 37.83
N GLN A 6 79.05 51.60 37.81
CA GLN A 6 79.22 50.79 36.60
C GLN A 6 77.88 50.30 36.05
N VAL A 7 76.95 49.84 36.90
CA VAL A 7 75.59 49.44 36.49
C VAL A 7 74.82 50.62 35.88
N LYS A 8 74.89 51.81 36.48
CA LYS A 8 74.23 53.02 35.93
C LYS A 8 74.76 53.37 34.55
N LEU A 9 76.07 53.23 34.33
CA LEU A 9 76.70 53.51 33.04
C LEU A 9 76.33 52.47 31.97
N LEU A 10 76.20 51.20 32.35
CA LEU A 10 75.71 50.13 31.47
C LEU A 10 74.23 50.31 31.09
N LEU A 11 73.36 50.66 32.04
CA LEU A 11 71.96 50.99 31.76
C LEU A 11 71.84 52.22 30.86
N TRP A 12 72.65 53.25 31.11
CA TRP A 12 72.70 54.45 30.25
C TRP A 12 73.15 54.12 28.83
N LYS A 13 74.17 53.26 28.67
CA LYS A 13 74.62 52.77 27.35
C LYS A 13 73.49 52.03 26.64
N ASN A 14 72.84 51.08 27.29
CA ASN A 14 71.72 50.30 26.71
C ASN A 14 70.52 51.18 26.36
N TRP A 15 70.17 52.13 27.22
CA TRP A 15 69.12 53.12 26.97
C TRP A 15 69.44 54.01 25.78
N THR A 16 70.66 54.53 25.71
CA THR A 16 71.09 55.42 24.61
C THR A 16 71.11 54.68 23.27
N VAL A 17 71.55 53.42 23.26
CA VAL A 17 71.50 52.56 22.07
C VAL A 17 70.05 52.33 21.61
N ARG A 18 69.14 51.96 22.51
CA ARG A 18 67.70 51.81 22.18
C ARG A 18 67.08 53.13 21.71
N ARG A 19 67.43 54.26 22.32
CA ARG A 19 66.92 55.60 21.96
C ARG A 19 67.38 56.06 20.57
N ARG A 20 68.57 55.65 20.13
CA ARG A 20 69.09 55.94 18.77
C ARG A 20 68.44 55.03 17.71
N GLN A 21 68.04 53.81 18.06
CA GLN A 21 67.38 52.85 17.16
C GLN A 21 65.84 52.92 17.23
N ARG A 22 65.26 54.09 16.92
CA ARG A 22 63.81 54.36 17.08
C ARG A 22 62.90 53.36 16.36
N ILE A 23 63.27 52.94 15.14
CA ILE A 23 62.47 51.99 14.33
C ILE A 23 62.42 50.60 14.96
N ARG A 24 63.58 50.09 15.43
CA ARG A 24 63.67 48.76 16.06
C ARG A 24 62.86 48.71 17.36
N PHE A 25 62.96 49.75 18.19
CA PHE A 25 62.18 49.86 19.42
C PHE A 25 60.67 49.92 19.15
N PHE A 26 60.25 50.67 18.13
CA PHE A 26 58.84 50.74 17.74
C PHE A 26 58.31 49.38 17.25
N MET A 27 59.06 48.66 16.41
CA MET A 27 58.65 47.30 16.00
C MET A 27 58.63 46.30 17.17
N GLU A 28 59.60 46.36 18.08
CA GLU A 28 59.63 45.51 19.29
C GLU A 28 58.39 45.73 20.19
N LEU A 29 57.88 46.97 20.24
CA LEU A 29 56.65 47.32 20.97
C LEU A 29 55.37 46.97 20.19
N MET A 30 55.34 47.21 18.88
CA MET A 30 54.16 46.97 18.05
C MET A 30 53.93 45.49 17.76
N TRP A 31 54.99 44.69 17.67
CA TRP A 31 54.91 43.25 17.42
C TRP A 31 53.96 42.50 18.38
N PRO A 32 54.10 42.59 19.72
CA PRO A 32 53.17 41.95 20.64
C PRO A 32 51.74 42.51 20.51
N VAL A 33 51.59 43.82 20.25
CA VAL A 33 50.28 44.45 20.06
C VAL A 33 49.57 43.85 18.84
N VAL A 34 50.26 43.69 17.72
CA VAL A 34 49.70 43.08 16.50
C VAL A 34 49.32 41.61 16.74
N LEU A 35 50.15 40.84 17.44
CA LEU A 35 49.83 39.47 17.81
C LEU A 35 48.57 39.37 18.68
N PHE A 36 48.45 40.20 19.72
CA PHE A 36 47.25 40.23 20.56
C PHE A 36 46.01 40.69 19.80
N MET A 37 46.14 41.69 18.92
CA MET A 37 45.04 42.13 18.05
C MET A 37 44.58 41.00 17.12
N GLY A 38 45.52 40.22 16.56
CA GLY A 38 45.23 39.04 15.77
C GLY A 38 44.49 37.95 16.56
N LEU A 39 44.89 37.68 17.81
CA LEU A 39 44.20 36.71 18.68
C LEU A 39 42.79 37.18 19.07
N VAL A 40 42.62 38.46 19.39
CA VAL A 40 41.29 39.04 19.67
C VAL A 40 40.40 38.97 18.43
N TRP A 41 40.95 39.25 17.25
CA TRP A 41 40.24 39.09 15.99
C TRP A 41 39.81 37.63 15.76
N LEU A 42 40.73 36.68 15.93
CA LEU A 42 40.44 35.25 15.78
C LEU A 42 39.36 34.78 16.75
N ARG A 43 39.37 35.29 18.00
CA ARG A 43 38.33 35.02 19.00
C ARG A 43 36.99 35.67 18.65
N ARG A 44 36.98 36.83 18.01
CA ARG A 44 35.73 37.45 17.50
C ARG A 44 35.13 36.69 16.33
N VAL A 45 35.97 36.16 15.43
CA VAL A 45 35.53 35.36 14.28
C VAL A 45 35.01 33.98 14.69
N ASN A 46 35.51 33.42 15.79
CA ASN A 46 35.07 32.14 16.35
C ASN A 46 34.28 32.36 17.65
N PRO A 47 33.02 32.83 17.59
CA PRO A 47 32.18 32.91 18.78
C PRO A 47 31.99 31.52 19.37
N LEU A 48 32.03 31.44 20.70
CA LEU A 48 31.69 30.21 21.40
C LEU A 48 30.21 29.92 21.17
N TYR A 49 29.91 28.81 20.48
CA TYR A 49 28.55 28.31 20.34
C TYR A 49 28.05 27.86 21.72
N ARG A 50 27.19 28.65 22.34
CA ARG A 50 26.47 28.23 23.55
C ARG A 50 25.35 27.30 23.14
N GLN A 51 25.56 26.01 23.37
CA GLN A 51 24.49 25.02 23.28
C GLN A 51 23.77 24.96 24.63
N HIS A 52 22.45 24.86 24.57
CA HIS A 52 21.63 24.57 25.74
C HIS A 52 21.79 23.09 26.11
N GLU A 53 21.39 22.73 27.33
CA GLU A 53 21.24 21.31 27.70
C GLU A 53 20.26 20.66 26.71
N CYS A 54 20.78 19.70 25.96
CA CYS A 54 20.12 19.15 24.78
C CYS A 54 19.46 17.83 25.11
N HIS A 55 18.14 17.80 25.05
CA HIS A 55 17.33 16.62 25.27
C HIS A 55 16.85 16.06 23.94
N PHE A 56 16.99 14.74 23.79
CA PHE A 56 16.65 14.04 22.57
C PHE A 56 15.45 13.11 22.80
N PRO A 57 14.47 13.11 21.88
CA PRO A 57 13.39 12.16 21.96
C PRO A 57 13.91 10.74 21.72
N ASN A 58 13.34 9.79 22.43
CA ASN A 58 13.69 8.38 22.32
C ASN A 58 13.26 7.80 20.95
N LYS A 59 14.11 6.95 20.39
CA LYS A 59 13.81 6.16 19.18
C LYS A 59 13.57 4.72 19.55
N ALA A 60 12.39 4.22 19.22
CA ALA A 60 12.07 2.81 19.38
C ALA A 60 12.86 1.97 18.38
N MET A 61 13.34 0.80 18.81
CA MET A 61 13.81 -0.24 17.92
C MET A 61 12.62 -1.04 17.36
N PRO A 62 12.77 -1.75 16.23
CA PRO A 62 11.71 -2.59 15.67
C PRO A 62 11.14 -3.61 16.68
N SER A 63 11.95 -4.05 17.64
CA SER A 63 11.58 -4.97 18.72
C SER A 63 10.56 -4.41 19.71
N ALA A 64 10.46 -3.08 19.85
CA ALA A 64 9.48 -2.43 20.71
C ALA A 64 8.12 -2.22 20.00
N GLY A 65 8.02 -2.62 18.73
CA GLY A 65 6.84 -2.47 17.88
C GLY A 65 7.14 -1.69 16.59
N ILE A 66 6.54 -2.13 15.49
CA ILE A 66 6.73 -1.53 14.16
C ILE A 66 6.19 -0.09 14.11
N LEU A 67 5.05 0.18 14.76
CA LEU A 67 4.44 1.50 14.76
C LEU A 67 5.29 2.55 15.52
N PRO A 68 5.71 2.32 16.78
CA PRO A 68 6.65 3.22 17.46
C PRO A 68 7.98 3.41 16.70
N TRP A 69 8.47 2.35 16.03
CA TRP A 69 9.69 2.41 15.23
C TRP A 69 9.55 3.33 14.02
N ILE A 70 8.48 3.17 13.23
CA ILE A 70 8.18 4.04 12.08
C ILE A 70 7.96 5.49 12.53
N GLN A 71 7.21 5.70 13.62
CA GLN A 71 7.03 7.03 14.21
C GLN A 71 8.36 7.68 14.57
N GLY A 72 9.29 6.93 15.16
CA GLY A 72 10.63 7.40 15.47
C GLY A 72 11.47 7.79 14.25
N ILE A 73 11.28 7.11 13.11
CA ILE A 73 11.97 7.45 11.86
C ILE A 73 11.39 8.72 11.23
N PHE A 74 10.06 8.80 11.09
CA PHE A 74 9.43 9.91 10.38
C PHE A 74 9.31 11.18 11.22
N CYS A 75 8.96 11.07 12.51
CA CYS A 75 8.76 12.25 13.34
C CYS A 75 10.07 12.87 13.85
N ASN A 76 11.15 12.09 13.96
CA ASN A 76 12.44 12.53 14.51
C ASN A 76 13.64 12.25 13.60
N ALA A 77 13.45 12.38 12.28
CA ALA A 77 14.51 12.21 11.28
C ALA A 77 15.67 13.21 11.46
N ASN A 78 15.35 14.47 11.79
CA ASN A 78 16.32 15.57 11.88
C ASN A 78 16.96 15.74 13.27
N ASN A 79 16.69 14.84 14.22
CA ASN A 79 17.19 14.91 15.62
C ASN A 79 17.07 16.31 16.24
N PRO A 80 15.85 16.87 16.36
CA PRO A 80 15.68 18.16 17.01
C PRO A 80 16.19 18.11 18.46
N CYS A 81 16.95 19.13 18.83
CA CYS A 81 17.48 19.32 20.17
C CYS A 81 16.49 20.17 20.97
N PHE A 82 16.00 19.66 22.09
CA PHE A 82 15.09 20.39 22.98
C PHE A 82 15.82 20.89 24.23
N GLN A 83 15.47 22.09 24.69
CA GLN A 83 16.01 22.69 25.92
C GLN A 83 15.48 22.05 27.20
N TYR A 84 14.37 21.32 27.13
CA TYR A 84 13.71 20.71 28.27
C TYR A 84 13.56 19.21 28.06
N PRO A 85 13.56 18.41 29.14
CA PRO A 85 13.43 16.96 29.04
C PRO A 85 12.13 16.57 28.33
N THR A 86 12.25 15.64 27.38
CA THR A 86 11.08 15.13 26.66
C THR A 86 10.32 14.12 27.52
N ARG A 87 9.03 13.88 27.25
CA ARG A 87 8.22 12.96 28.07
C ARG A 87 8.79 11.55 28.16
N GLY A 88 9.45 11.09 27.09
CA GLY A 88 10.12 9.79 27.05
C GLY A 88 11.37 9.67 27.95
N GLU A 89 11.90 10.77 28.49
CA GLU A 89 13.01 10.74 29.46
C GLU A 89 12.51 10.63 30.92
N SER A 90 11.20 10.78 31.15
CA SER A 90 10.60 10.66 32.48
C SER A 90 10.43 9.18 32.87
N PRO A 91 10.70 8.80 34.13
CA PRO A 91 10.54 7.43 34.58
C PRO A 91 9.08 6.96 34.43
N GLY A 92 8.89 5.79 33.84
CA GLY A 92 7.57 5.18 33.64
C GLY A 92 6.82 5.60 32.36
N VAL A 93 7.36 6.52 31.56
CA VAL A 93 6.77 6.94 30.27
C VAL A 93 7.74 6.64 29.14
N VAL A 94 7.33 5.75 28.22
CA VAL A 94 8.18 5.29 27.10
C VAL A 94 7.78 5.96 25.77
N SER A 95 6.56 6.49 25.64
CA SER A 95 6.08 7.05 24.36
C SER A 95 6.03 8.59 24.40
N ASN A 96 6.75 9.23 23.47
CA ASN A 96 6.61 10.68 23.20
C ASN A 96 5.48 11.00 22.21
N TYR A 97 4.89 9.98 21.55
CA TYR A 97 4.03 10.16 20.36
C TYR A 97 2.55 9.88 20.62
N ASN A 98 2.10 9.78 21.87
CA ASN A 98 0.70 9.43 22.19
C ASN A 98 -0.35 10.39 21.61
N ASN A 99 0.01 11.63 21.30
CA ASN A 99 -0.89 12.62 20.69
C ASN A 99 -0.63 12.83 19.19
N SER A 100 0.17 11.98 18.56
CA SER A 100 0.39 12.07 17.11
C SER A 100 -0.82 11.55 16.35
N ILE A 101 -1.15 12.20 15.23
CA ILE A 101 -2.28 11.81 14.34
C ILE A 101 -2.19 10.32 13.99
N LEU A 102 -0.99 9.80 13.77
CA LEU A 102 -0.78 8.39 13.45
C LEU A 102 -1.08 7.45 14.63
N ALA A 103 -0.77 7.87 15.87
CA ALA A 103 -1.08 7.09 17.07
C ALA A 103 -2.60 7.09 17.32
N GLN A 104 -3.26 8.23 17.12
CA GLN A 104 -4.71 8.37 17.26
C GLN A 104 -5.46 7.61 16.16
N PHE A 105 -5.01 7.71 14.91
CA PHE A 105 -5.55 6.90 13.81
C PHE A 105 -5.39 5.40 14.08
N TYR A 106 -4.25 4.96 14.62
CA TYR A 106 -4.03 3.56 14.94
C TYR A 106 -4.95 3.10 16.08
N SER A 107 -5.12 3.90 17.14
CA SER A 107 -6.05 3.56 18.22
C SER A 107 -7.49 3.53 17.72
N ASP A 108 -7.89 4.48 16.87
CA ASP A 108 -9.25 4.55 16.32
C ASP A 108 -9.51 3.40 15.35
N ALA A 109 -8.53 3.04 14.51
CA ALA A 109 -8.61 1.90 13.61
C ALA A 109 -8.66 0.59 14.39
N GLN A 110 -7.87 0.45 15.46
CA GLN A 110 -7.90 -0.72 16.34
C GLN A 110 -9.26 -0.83 17.03
N GLU A 111 -9.77 0.25 17.60
CA GLU A 111 -11.09 0.27 18.25
C GLU A 111 -12.20 -0.10 17.24
N LEU A 112 -12.20 0.48 16.04
CA LEU A 112 -13.17 0.15 14.99
C LEU A 112 -13.03 -1.30 14.48
N LEU A 113 -11.81 -1.84 14.41
CA LEU A 113 -11.56 -3.22 13.97
C LEU A 113 -11.94 -4.26 15.03
N PHE A 114 -11.76 -3.95 16.31
CA PHE A 114 -11.91 -4.93 17.39
C PHE A 114 -13.17 -4.76 18.24
N SER A 115 -13.79 -3.57 18.26
CA SER A 115 -14.97 -3.30 19.10
C SER A 115 -16.30 -3.51 18.38
N ASP A 116 -16.31 -3.62 17.05
CA ASP A 116 -17.55 -3.83 16.29
C ASP A 116 -17.80 -5.34 16.04
N PRO A 117 -18.79 -5.98 16.69
CA PRO A 117 -19.10 -7.40 16.49
C PRO A 117 -19.55 -7.73 15.06
N ASN A 118 -19.87 -6.71 14.25
CA ASN A 118 -20.13 -6.86 12.82
C ASN A 118 -18.85 -7.12 12.00
N PHE A 119 -17.66 -6.74 12.48
CA PHE A 119 -16.39 -7.02 11.80
C PHE A 119 -15.99 -8.50 11.88
N LEU A 120 -16.56 -9.26 12.83
CA LEU A 120 -16.44 -10.72 12.87
C LEU A 120 -17.18 -11.39 11.69
N GLN A 121 -18.23 -10.75 11.15
CA GLN A 121 -18.82 -11.16 9.86
C GLN A 121 -17.89 -10.82 8.70
N LEU A 122 -17.01 -9.82 8.82
CA LEU A 122 -15.97 -9.59 7.82
C LEU A 122 -14.99 -10.77 7.77
N GLY A 123 -14.74 -11.48 8.89
CA GLY A 123 -14.00 -12.74 8.90
C GLY A 123 -14.66 -13.86 8.06
N GLN A 124 -15.99 -13.92 8.05
CA GLN A 124 -16.73 -14.79 7.11
C GLN A 124 -16.56 -14.33 5.65
N HIS A 125 -16.60 -13.02 5.40
CA HIS A 125 -16.35 -12.46 4.07
C HIS A 125 -14.88 -12.60 3.63
N TRP A 126 -13.91 -12.61 4.55
CA TRP A 126 -12.49 -12.87 4.28
C TRP A 126 -12.26 -14.33 3.88
N ASN A 127 -12.96 -15.28 4.50
CA ASN A 127 -12.96 -16.68 4.05
C ASN A 127 -13.57 -16.81 2.64
N GLU A 128 -14.62 -16.05 2.34
CA GLU A 128 -15.21 -15.97 1.00
C GLU A 128 -14.20 -15.37 -0.02
N LEU A 129 -13.49 -14.30 0.32
CA LEU A 129 -12.46 -13.70 -0.54
C LEU A 129 -11.24 -14.60 -0.75
N ASN A 130 -10.80 -15.32 0.30
CA ASN A 130 -9.73 -16.32 0.18
C ASN A 130 -10.16 -17.47 -0.74
N ALA A 131 -11.40 -17.95 -0.63
CA ALA A 131 -11.94 -18.97 -1.53
C ALA A 131 -11.99 -18.51 -2.99
N MET A 132 -12.27 -17.23 -3.25
CA MET A 132 -12.18 -16.65 -4.59
C MET A 132 -10.75 -16.63 -5.12
N SER A 133 -9.80 -16.20 -4.28
CA SER A 133 -8.39 -16.14 -4.62
C SER A 133 -7.87 -17.53 -4.98
N ASP A 134 -8.19 -18.54 -4.17
CA ASP A 134 -7.83 -19.93 -4.40
C ASP A 134 -8.46 -20.49 -5.69
N PHE A 135 -9.71 -20.14 -5.98
CA PHE A 135 -10.37 -20.52 -7.22
C PHE A 135 -9.72 -19.88 -8.45
N MET A 136 -9.46 -18.58 -8.43
CA MET A 136 -8.78 -17.89 -9.53
C MET A 136 -7.38 -18.45 -9.75
N ASN A 137 -6.68 -18.79 -8.68
CA ASN A 137 -5.37 -19.44 -8.76
C ASN A 137 -5.48 -20.88 -9.30
N SER A 138 -6.53 -21.63 -8.91
CA SER A 138 -6.79 -22.98 -9.42
C SER A 138 -7.19 -22.99 -10.89
N LEU A 139 -8.01 -22.03 -11.33
CA LEU A 139 -8.36 -21.83 -12.74
C LEU A 139 -7.11 -21.52 -13.59
N ARG A 140 -6.24 -20.64 -13.09
CA ARG A 140 -5.03 -20.24 -13.80
C ARG A 140 -4.00 -21.37 -13.92
N THR A 141 -3.87 -22.18 -12.87
CA THR A 141 -2.85 -23.25 -12.81
C THR A 141 -3.33 -24.58 -13.40
N HIS A 142 -4.62 -24.89 -13.27
CA HIS A 142 -5.22 -26.16 -13.70
C HIS A 142 -6.59 -25.94 -14.34
N PRO A 143 -6.66 -25.29 -15.52
CA PRO A 143 -7.93 -25.01 -16.19
C PRO A 143 -8.74 -26.30 -16.40
N GLU A 144 -8.10 -27.38 -16.87
CA GLU A 144 -8.73 -28.70 -17.14
C GLU A 144 -9.65 -29.24 -16.04
N ARG A 145 -9.45 -28.84 -14.77
CA ARG A 145 -10.30 -29.25 -13.63
C ARG A 145 -11.71 -28.69 -13.67
N PHE A 146 -11.95 -27.61 -14.41
CA PHE A 146 -13.25 -26.97 -14.54
C PHE A 146 -13.87 -27.22 -15.93
N SER A 147 -13.29 -28.15 -16.70
CA SER A 147 -13.68 -28.39 -18.08
C SER A 147 -15.01 -29.11 -18.13
N GLY A 148 -15.97 -28.50 -18.83
CA GLY A 148 -17.35 -28.97 -18.88
C GLY A 148 -18.18 -28.66 -17.64
N ARG A 149 -17.63 -28.00 -16.60
CA ARG A 149 -18.40 -27.48 -15.46
C ARG A 149 -18.78 -26.03 -15.73
N GLY A 150 -19.94 -25.84 -16.35
CA GLY A 150 -20.47 -24.51 -16.62
C GLY A 150 -21.08 -23.88 -15.37
N ILE A 151 -20.97 -22.55 -15.25
CA ILE A 151 -21.64 -21.77 -14.21
C ILE A 151 -22.91 -21.15 -14.81
N LYS A 152 -24.08 -21.44 -14.25
CA LYS A 152 -25.35 -20.92 -14.78
C LYS A 152 -25.39 -19.39 -14.67
N VAL A 153 -25.79 -18.71 -15.74
CA VAL A 153 -25.87 -17.25 -15.77
C VAL A 153 -26.82 -16.71 -14.71
N GLU A 154 -28.00 -17.31 -14.55
CA GLU A 154 -28.95 -16.95 -13.49
C GLU A 154 -28.35 -16.96 -12.09
N SER A 155 -27.48 -17.93 -11.79
CA SER A 155 -26.92 -18.09 -10.45
C SER A 155 -25.88 -17.04 -10.05
N ILE A 156 -25.38 -16.25 -11.02
CA ILE A 156 -24.39 -15.18 -10.79
C ILE A 156 -25.01 -13.78 -10.90
N LEU A 157 -26.28 -13.67 -11.28
CA LEU A 157 -26.97 -12.38 -11.40
C LEU A 157 -27.58 -11.97 -10.05
N LYS A 158 -27.72 -10.65 -9.84
CA LYS A 158 -28.52 -10.08 -8.75
C LYS A 158 -29.99 -10.54 -8.84
N ASP A 159 -30.65 -10.71 -7.70
CA ASP A 159 -32.05 -11.21 -7.64
C ASP A 159 -33.09 -10.18 -8.13
N ASP A 160 -32.67 -8.93 -8.33
CA ASP A 160 -33.57 -7.81 -8.64
C ASP A 160 -34.15 -7.82 -10.08
N GLU A 161 -33.93 -8.90 -10.86
CA GLU A 161 -34.37 -9.07 -12.26
C GLU A 161 -34.05 -7.90 -13.21
N LEU A 162 -33.08 -7.05 -12.85
CA LEU A 162 -32.78 -5.82 -13.60
C LEU A 162 -32.26 -6.09 -15.01
N LEU A 163 -31.48 -7.15 -15.18
CA LEU A 163 -30.94 -7.54 -16.49
C LEU A 163 -32.04 -8.13 -17.39
N THR A 164 -32.88 -9.01 -16.86
CA THR A 164 -34.00 -9.63 -17.59
C THR A 164 -34.99 -8.57 -18.05
N ALA A 165 -35.36 -7.62 -17.18
CA ALA A 165 -36.23 -6.50 -17.52
C ALA A 165 -35.61 -5.62 -18.63
N PHE A 166 -34.32 -5.31 -18.53
CA PHE A 166 -33.59 -4.53 -19.53
C PHE A 166 -33.56 -5.21 -20.92
N LEU A 167 -33.28 -6.51 -20.96
CA LEU A 167 -33.21 -7.26 -22.22
C LEU A 167 -34.57 -7.35 -22.94
N LEU A 168 -35.66 -7.43 -22.18
CA LEU A 168 -37.02 -7.49 -22.74
C LEU A 168 -37.53 -6.12 -23.18
N ARG A 169 -37.25 -5.06 -22.42
CA ARG A 169 -37.82 -3.73 -22.65
C ARG A 169 -36.98 -2.88 -23.61
N ASP A 170 -35.65 -2.86 -23.43
CA ASP A 170 -34.78 -1.88 -24.08
C ASP A 170 -33.99 -2.44 -25.28
N ILE A 171 -33.87 -3.77 -25.39
CA ILE A 171 -33.10 -4.50 -26.43
C ILE A 171 -33.98 -5.40 -27.33
N PRO A 172 -35.29 -5.13 -27.33
CA PRO A 172 -36.39 -6.02 -27.73
C PRO A 172 -36.05 -7.51 -27.99
N LEU A 173 -35.37 -8.19 -27.05
CA LEU A 173 -35.21 -9.65 -27.16
C LEU A 173 -36.54 -10.32 -26.79
N THR A 174 -36.89 -11.39 -27.49
CA THR A 174 -38.09 -12.15 -27.16
C THR A 174 -37.89 -12.93 -25.86
N ALA A 175 -38.96 -13.07 -25.07
CA ALA A 175 -38.96 -13.85 -23.83
C ALA A 175 -38.29 -15.24 -23.92
N PRO A 176 -38.54 -16.07 -24.96
CA PRO A 176 -37.84 -17.34 -25.10
C PRO A 176 -36.32 -17.20 -25.28
N VAL A 177 -35.83 -16.15 -25.96
CA VAL A 177 -34.40 -15.91 -26.16
C VAL A 177 -33.74 -15.50 -24.84
N VAL A 178 -34.36 -14.59 -24.09
CA VAL A 178 -33.86 -14.17 -22.77
C VAL A 178 -33.81 -15.35 -21.80
N ASN A 179 -34.85 -16.19 -21.79
CA ASN A 179 -34.88 -17.39 -20.95
C ASN A 179 -33.77 -18.38 -21.30
N GLN A 180 -33.45 -18.57 -22.59
CA GLN A 180 -32.32 -19.42 -23.00
C GLN A 180 -30.96 -18.81 -22.61
N LEU A 181 -30.83 -17.49 -22.62
CA LEU A 181 -29.60 -16.79 -22.25
C LEU A 181 -29.35 -16.85 -20.74
N VAL A 182 -30.38 -16.64 -19.92
CA VAL A 182 -30.28 -16.70 -18.44
C VAL A 182 -30.06 -18.13 -17.96
N ASN A 183 -30.60 -19.12 -18.65
CA ASN A 183 -30.36 -20.54 -18.36
C ASN A 183 -29.08 -21.11 -19.00
N ALA A 184 -28.35 -20.32 -19.78
CA ALA A 184 -27.06 -20.75 -20.32
C ALA A 184 -26.03 -20.90 -19.19
N GLN A 185 -24.99 -21.69 -19.44
CA GLN A 185 -23.86 -21.84 -18.53
C GLN A 185 -22.58 -21.28 -19.15
N ILE A 186 -21.82 -20.50 -18.40
CA ILE A 186 -20.54 -19.92 -18.83
C ILE A 186 -19.43 -20.94 -18.58
N ARG A 187 -18.50 -21.11 -19.53
CA ARG A 187 -17.29 -21.93 -19.36
C ARG A 187 -16.18 -21.09 -18.72
N PRO A 188 -15.88 -21.22 -17.41
CA PRO A 188 -14.88 -20.41 -16.72
C PRO A 188 -13.46 -20.61 -17.30
N GLU A 189 -13.22 -21.78 -17.87
CA GLU A 189 -12.01 -22.20 -18.60
C GLU A 189 -11.49 -21.17 -19.59
N GLN A 190 -12.41 -20.54 -20.32
CA GLN A 190 -12.03 -19.60 -21.39
C GLN A 190 -11.62 -18.24 -20.84
N PHE A 191 -11.82 -18.00 -19.54
CA PHE A 191 -11.50 -16.77 -18.83
C PHE A 191 -10.31 -16.93 -17.86
N ALA A 192 -9.65 -18.10 -17.84
CA ALA A 192 -8.53 -18.39 -16.93
C ALA A 192 -7.34 -17.42 -17.09
N PHE A 193 -7.17 -16.82 -18.27
CA PHE A 193 -6.10 -15.86 -18.58
C PHE A 193 -6.61 -14.42 -18.73
N GLY A 194 -7.83 -14.13 -18.27
CA GLY A 194 -8.49 -12.84 -18.40
C GLY A 194 -9.61 -12.83 -19.46
N VAL A 195 -10.23 -11.67 -19.64
CA VAL A 195 -11.23 -11.47 -20.69
C VAL A 195 -10.52 -11.46 -22.05
N PRO A 196 -10.88 -12.34 -22.99
CA PRO A 196 -10.24 -12.39 -24.29
C PRO A 196 -10.55 -11.12 -25.08
N ASP A 197 -9.59 -10.64 -25.87
CA ASP A 197 -9.72 -9.44 -26.73
C ASP A 197 -10.57 -9.77 -27.98
N LEU A 198 -11.84 -10.09 -27.75
CA LEU A 198 -12.85 -10.35 -28.78
C LEU A 198 -14.06 -9.47 -28.53
N HIS A 199 -14.56 -8.83 -29.59
CA HIS A 199 -15.80 -8.09 -29.51
C HIS A 199 -16.99 -9.05 -29.39
N LEU A 200 -17.96 -8.73 -28.52
CA LEU A 200 -19.17 -9.56 -28.34
C LEU A 200 -19.92 -9.83 -29.64
N LYS A 201 -19.82 -8.93 -30.64
CA LYS A 201 -20.41 -9.12 -31.98
C LYS A 201 -19.81 -10.32 -32.72
N GLU A 202 -18.52 -10.55 -32.61
CA GLU A 202 -17.84 -11.67 -33.25
C GLU A 202 -18.27 -12.99 -32.61
N VAL A 203 -18.38 -12.99 -31.27
CA VAL A 203 -18.86 -14.13 -30.49
C VAL A 203 -20.34 -14.42 -30.78
N ALA A 204 -21.19 -13.39 -30.81
CA ALA A 204 -22.63 -13.53 -31.01
C ALA A 204 -22.99 -14.03 -32.42
N CYS A 205 -22.22 -13.67 -33.45
CA CYS A 205 -22.50 -14.06 -34.84
C CYS A 205 -21.94 -15.43 -35.24
N SER A 206 -20.93 -15.94 -34.50
CA SER A 206 -20.30 -17.23 -34.77
C SER A 206 -20.81 -18.33 -33.83
N LEU A 207 -21.34 -19.42 -34.41
CA LEU A 207 -21.82 -20.58 -33.65
C LEU A 207 -20.68 -21.22 -32.82
N THR A 208 -19.49 -21.33 -33.40
CA THR A 208 -18.34 -21.99 -32.76
C THR A 208 -17.80 -21.18 -31.60
N LEU A 209 -17.75 -19.85 -31.73
CA LEU A 209 -17.33 -18.96 -30.65
C LEU A 209 -18.39 -18.90 -29.55
N LEU A 210 -19.67 -18.87 -29.91
CA LEU A 210 -20.75 -18.87 -28.93
C LEU A 210 -20.76 -20.15 -28.08
N GLU A 211 -20.56 -21.33 -28.68
CA GLU A 211 -20.41 -22.61 -27.96
C GLU A 211 -19.13 -22.72 -27.12
N ARG A 212 -18.09 -21.98 -27.52
CA ARG A 212 -16.81 -21.92 -26.81
C ARG A 212 -16.94 -21.19 -25.48
N PHE A 213 -17.78 -20.17 -25.36
CA PHE A 213 -17.97 -19.41 -24.11
C PHE A 213 -19.22 -19.83 -23.34
N LEU A 214 -20.29 -20.19 -24.03
CA LEU A 214 -21.60 -20.49 -23.44
C LEU A 214 -22.07 -21.91 -23.80
N ILE A 215 -22.59 -22.62 -22.81
CA ILE A 215 -23.25 -23.92 -22.94
C ILE A 215 -24.75 -23.67 -22.83
N PHE A 216 -25.49 -23.96 -23.90
CA PHE A 216 -26.94 -23.86 -23.90
C PHE A 216 -27.60 -25.20 -23.58
N PRO A 217 -28.73 -25.20 -22.84
CA PRO A 217 -29.47 -26.43 -22.54
C PRO A 217 -30.09 -27.07 -23.79
N SER A 218 -30.33 -26.28 -24.85
CA SER A 218 -30.91 -26.77 -26.11
C SER A 218 -30.17 -26.22 -27.32
N ARG A 219 -29.95 -27.06 -28.35
CA ARG A 219 -29.39 -26.61 -29.64
C ARG A 219 -30.28 -25.55 -30.30
N ARG A 220 -31.61 -25.66 -30.18
CA ARG A 220 -32.56 -24.65 -30.67
C ARG A 220 -32.37 -23.30 -29.98
N GLY A 221 -32.13 -23.31 -28.67
CA GLY A 221 -31.84 -22.10 -27.88
C GLY A 221 -30.58 -21.41 -28.36
N LEU A 222 -29.53 -22.16 -28.69
CA LEU A 222 -28.32 -21.60 -29.26
C LEU A 222 -28.56 -20.88 -30.58
N TYR A 223 -29.28 -21.50 -31.53
CA TYR A 223 -29.62 -20.84 -32.80
C TYR A 223 -30.50 -19.61 -32.58
N ALA A 224 -31.46 -19.68 -31.65
CA ALA A 224 -32.34 -18.57 -31.33
C ALA A 224 -31.56 -17.37 -30.76
N VAL A 225 -30.64 -17.61 -29.82
CA VAL A 225 -29.80 -16.56 -29.23
C VAL A 225 -28.83 -15.99 -30.26
N ARG A 226 -28.17 -16.84 -31.05
CA ARG A 226 -27.27 -16.39 -32.12
C ARG A 226 -28.00 -15.50 -33.14
N ASN A 227 -29.18 -15.92 -33.60
CA ASN A 227 -29.95 -15.17 -34.59
C ASN A 227 -30.44 -13.83 -34.01
N ALA A 228 -30.89 -13.81 -32.75
CA ALA A 228 -31.36 -12.58 -32.11
C ALA A 228 -30.21 -11.61 -31.80
N MET A 229 -29.08 -12.10 -31.31
CA MET A 229 -27.93 -11.28 -30.90
C MET A 229 -27.12 -10.78 -32.11
N CYS A 230 -26.98 -11.57 -33.17
CA CYS A 230 -26.17 -11.18 -34.33
C CYS A 230 -26.81 -10.06 -35.17
N ILE A 231 -28.13 -9.90 -35.11
CA ILE A 231 -28.85 -8.80 -35.79
C ILE A 231 -28.60 -7.46 -35.09
N LEU A 232 -28.24 -7.48 -33.80
CA LEU A 232 -28.02 -6.25 -33.03
C LEU A 232 -26.75 -5.50 -33.48
N PRO A 233 -26.77 -4.16 -33.47
CA PRO A 233 -25.59 -3.37 -33.76
C PRO A 233 -24.55 -3.52 -32.63
N ALA A 234 -23.27 -3.30 -32.96
CA ALA A 234 -22.16 -3.48 -32.03
C ALA A 234 -22.31 -2.64 -30.76
N GLN A 235 -22.85 -1.42 -30.88
CA GLN A 235 -23.07 -0.51 -29.75
C GLN A 235 -24.12 -1.07 -28.77
N ARG A 236 -25.18 -1.72 -29.28
CA ARG A 236 -26.20 -2.34 -28.41
C ARG A 236 -25.63 -3.55 -27.68
N LEU A 237 -24.78 -4.32 -28.34
CA LEU A 237 -24.09 -5.47 -27.73
C LEU A 237 -23.13 -5.01 -26.62
N GLN A 238 -22.40 -3.91 -26.80
CA GLN A 238 -21.57 -3.33 -25.74
C GLN A 238 -22.39 -2.91 -24.52
N ILE A 239 -23.56 -2.28 -24.72
CA ILE A 239 -24.44 -1.91 -23.60
C ILE A 239 -24.95 -3.16 -22.87
N ILE A 240 -25.24 -4.26 -23.59
CA ILE A 240 -25.60 -5.54 -22.96
C ILE A 240 -24.45 -6.03 -22.08
N GLU A 241 -23.22 -6.01 -22.59
CA GLU A 241 -22.03 -6.43 -21.89
C GLU A 241 -21.80 -5.60 -20.61
N ASP A 242 -21.86 -4.27 -20.71
CA ASP A 242 -21.73 -3.36 -19.57
C ASP A 242 -22.82 -3.59 -18.52
N LYS A 243 -24.08 -3.73 -18.98
CA LYS A 243 -25.22 -3.96 -18.10
C LYS A 243 -25.17 -5.35 -17.47
N PHE A 244 -24.64 -6.34 -18.17
CA PHE A 244 -24.38 -7.67 -17.64
C PHE A 244 -23.36 -7.57 -16.50
N TYR A 245 -22.18 -6.99 -16.73
CA TYR A 245 -21.15 -6.84 -15.69
C TYR A 245 -21.66 -6.06 -14.46
N ALA A 246 -22.46 -5.02 -14.64
CA ALA A 246 -23.05 -4.26 -13.53
C ALA A 246 -24.06 -5.06 -12.68
N ASN A 247 -24.65 -6.12 -13.24
CA ASN A 247 -25.64 -6.98 -12.58
C ASN A 247 -25.08 -8.32 -12.11
N VAL A 248 -23.80 -8.61 -12.35
CA VAL A 248 -23.13 -9.78 -11.77
C VAL A 248 -22.91 -9.53 -10.28
N ASP A 249 -23.34 -10.48 -9.45
CA ASP A 249 -23.09 -10.54 -8.03
C ASP A 249 -21.89 -11.46 -7.75
N PHE A 250 -20.74 -10.83 -7.46
CA PHE A 250 -19.51 -11.55 -7.16
C PHE A 250 -19.66 -12.44 -5.92
N PHE A 251 -20.46 -12.08 -4.92
CA PHE A 251 -20.62 -12.88 -3.70
C PHE A 251 -21.34 -14.20 -3.99
N LYS A 252 -22.35 -14.20 -4.87
CA LYS A 252 -22.98 -15.44 -5.34
C LYS A 252 -22.00 -16.34 -6.07
N LEU A 253 -21.17 -15.76 -6.94
CA LEU A 253 -20.14 -16.49 -7.66
C LEU A 253 -19.14 -17.15 -6.70
N ILE A 254 -18.69 -16.43 -5.67
CA ILE A 254 -17.82 -16.96 -4.61
C ILE A 254 -18.47 -18.14 -3.89
N ARG A 255 -19.74 -18.03 -3.51
CA ARG A 255 -20.45 -19.10 -2.80
C ARG A 255 -20.59 -20.37 -3.64
N LEU A 256 -20.90 -20.24 -4.94
CA LEU A 256 -20.98 -21.38 -5.86
C LEU A 256 -19.64 -22.12 -5.99
N VAL A 257 -18.57 -21.35 -6.06
CA VAL A 257 -17.21 -21.86 -6.14
C VAL A 257 -16.77 -22.53 -4.83
N SER A 258 -17.04 -21.89 -3.70
CA SER A 258 -16.74 -22.41 -2.36
C SER A 258 -17.47 -23.74 -2.11
N TRP A 259 -18.75 -23.84 -2.49
CA TRP A 259 -19.52 -25.08 -2.41
C TRP A 259 -18.91 -26.21 -3.24
N HIS A 260 -18.46 -25.91 -4.47
CA HIS A 260 -17.78 -26.89 -5.30
C HIS A 260 -16.43 -27.35 -4.73
N HIS A 261 -15.71 -26.46 -4.03
CA HIS A 261 -14.47 -26.80 -3.36
C HIS A 261 -14.71 -27.69 -2.14
N VAL A 262 -15.72 -27.38 -1.33
CA VAL A 262 -16.13 -28.17 -0.14
C VAL A 262 -16.65 -29.56 -0.53
N VAL A 263 -17.46 -29.67 -1.59
CA VAL A 263 -17.95 -30.96 -2.08
C VAL A 263 -16.82 -31.80 -2.66
N LYS A 264 -15.83 -31.18 -3.32
CA LYS A 264 -14.67 -31.89 -3.89
C LYS A 264 -13.70 -32.36 -2.81
N THR A 265 -13.47 -31.59 -1.74
CA THR A 265 -12.68 -32.03 -0.58
C THR A 265 -13.39 -33.13 0.21
N MET A 266 -14.72 -33.07 0.38
CA MET A 266 -15.48 -34.16 0.97
C MET A 266 -15.42 -35.45 0.13
N HIS A 267 -15.56 -35.37 -1.20
CA HIS A 267 -15.47 -36.55 -2.07
C HIS A 267 -14.06 -37.15 -2.16
N LEU A 268 -13.00 -36.35 -2.08
CA LEU A 268 -11.62 -36.86 -1.99
C LEU A 268 -11.39 -37.58 -0.66
N LYS A 269 -11.84 -36.99 0.45
CA LYS A 269 -11.71 -37.58 1.78
C LYS A 269 -12.50 -38.89 1.94
N HIS A 270 -13.61 -39.05 1.22
CA HIS A 270 -14.40 -40.28 1.22
C HIS A 270 -13.80 -41.40 0.36
N ARG A 271 -12.97 -41.09 -0.66
CA ARG A 271 -12.21 -42.10 -1.42
C ARG A 271 -11.02 -42.62 -0.62
N ASP A 272 -10.35 -41.76 0.13
CA ASP A 272 -9.19 -42.17 0.94
C ASP A 272 -9.60 -43.10 2.11
N PHE A 273 -10.84 -42.99 2.61
CA PHE A 273 -11.37 -43.88 3.64
C PHE A 273 -11.85 -45.25 3.12
N SER A 274 -12.12 -45.38 1.81
CA SER A 274 -12.52 -46.65 1.19
C SER A 274 -11.33 -47.41 0.58
N ALA A 275 -10.11 -46.88 0.73
CA ALA A 275 -8.86 -47.48 0.25
C ALA A 275 -7.88 -47.80 1.39
N ALA A 276 -8.37 -47.99 2.61
CA ALA A 276 -7.63 -48.62 3.70
C ALA A 276 -8.09 -50.08 3.83
N PRO A 277 -7.18 -51.07 3.73
CA PRO A 277 -7.50 -52.48 3.95
C PRO A 277 -7.86 -52.79 5.41
#